data_AF-A0A2D5CU30-F1
#
_entry.id   AF-A0A2D5CU30-F1
#
_cell.length_a   1.000
_cell.length_b   1.000
_cell.length_c   1.000
_cell.angle_alpha   90.00
_cell.angle_beta   90.00
_cell.angle_gamma   90.00
#
_symmetry.space_group_name_H-M   'P 1'
#
loop_
_entity.id
_entity.type
_entity.pdbx_description
1 polymer ?
#
loop_
_entity_poly.entity_id
_entity_poly.type
_entity_poly.pdbx_seq_one_letter_code
_entity_poly.pdbx_strand_id
1 'polypeptide(L)'
;MNEQRVELFLNDRKFSFMIPYSDYVPFKKAEKKILGLIEQIDHTNEQLDDAIVYSALQLAIENEKLKTKTEEDSNESSQDIADLINKIEIFLNQ
;
A
#
# COMPACT_ATOMS: atom_id res chain seq x y z
N MET A 1 17.89 17.58 0.05
CA MET A 1 17.21 16.31 -0.22
C MET A 1 17.17 16.14 -1.73
N ASN A 2 17.55 14.98 -2.25
CA ASN A 2 17.45 14.73 -3.68
C ASN A 2 15.98 14.36 -3.96
N GLU A 3 15.27 15.27 -4.59
CA GLU A 3 13.89 15.08 -5.05
C GLU A 3 13.84 15.21 -6.57
N GLN A 4 12.83 14.61 -7.18
CA GLN A 4 12.55 14.74 -8.60
C GLN A 4 11.09 15.03 -8.85
N ARG A 5 10.81 15.75 -9.94
CA ARG A 5 9.45 15.97 -10.41
C ARG A 5 8.97 14.75 -11.17
N VAL A 6 7.79 14.28 -10.83
CA VAL A 6 7.04 13.28 -11.58
C VAL A 6 5.69 13.82 -11.98
N GLU A 7 5.14 13.28 -13.06
CA GLU A 7 3.88 13.74 -13.66
C GLU A 7 2.97 12.53 -13.84
N LEU A 8 1.68 12.72 -13.55
CA LEU A 8 0.60 11.77 -13.77
C LEU A 8 -0.43 12.42 -14.69
N PHE A 9 -0.87 11.68 -15.70
CA PHE A 9 -1.86 12.13 -16.67
C PHE A 9 -3.13 11.29 -16.51
N LEU A 10 -4.27 11.98 -16.35
CA LEU A 10 -5.61 11.38 -16.22
C LEU A 10 -6.56 12.13 -17.14
N ASN A 11 -6.98 11.48 -18.22
CA ASN A 11 -7.69 12.12 -19.34
C ASN A 11 -6.93 13.40 -19.78
N ASP A 12 -7.59 14.56 -19.73
CA ASP A 12 -7.01 15.85 -20.12
C ASP A 12 -6.31 16.58 -18.95
N ARG A 13 -6.22 15.95 -17.77
CA ARG A 13 -5.66 16.57 -16.55
C ARG A 13 -4.24 16.09 -16.30
N LYS A 14 -3.38 17.04 -15.94
CA LYS A 14 -1.98 16.81 -15.55
C LYS A 14 -1.79 17.09 -14.06
N PHE A 15 -1.26 16.13 -13.34
CA PHE A 15 -0.87 16.26 -11.94
C PHE A 15 0.65 16.18 -11.83
N SER A 16 1.26 17.02 -11.00
CA SER A 16 2.72 17.08 -10.85
C SER A 16 3.11 17.03 -9.39
N PHE A 17 4.06 16.17 -9.06
CA PHE A 17 4.49 15.91 -7.68
C PHE A 17 6.00 15.99 -7.57
N MET A 18 6.50 16.37 -6.39
CA MET A 18 7.91 16.22 -6.02
C MET A 18 8.02 14.99 -5.13
N ILE A 19 8.87 14.04 -5.50
CA ILE A 19 9.10 12.82 -4.74
C ILE A 19 10.59 12.60 -4.48
N PRO A 20 10.98 11.89 -3.40
CA PRO A 20 12.34 11.42 -3.21
C PRO A 20 12.81 10.54 -4.38
N TYR A 21 14.11 10.55 -4.71
CA TYR A 21 14.62 9.65 -5.77
C TYR A 21 14.40 8.17 -5.47
N SER A 22 14.44 7.77 -4.20
CA SER A 22 14.14 6.40 -3.77
C SER A 22 12.76 5.92 -4.20
N ASP A 23 11.83 6.86 -4.35
CA ASP A 23 10.41 6.56 -4.51
C ASP A 23 10.00 6.52 -5.98
N TYR A 24 10.93 6.73 -6.93
CA TYR A 24 10.62 6.71 -8.35
C TYR A 24 9.98 5.39 -8.82
N VAL A 25 10.63 4.28 -8.49
CA VAL A 25 10.16 2.95 -8.90
C VAL A 25 8.84 2.61 -8.19
N PRO A 26 8.69 2.81 -6.87
CA PRO A 26 7.39 2.72 -6.20
C PRO A 26 6.30 3.60 -6.82
N PHE A 27 6.62 4.87 -7.13
CA PHE A 27 5.70 5.82 -7.76
C PHE A 27 5.21 5.28 -9.11
N LYS A 28 6.10 4.79 -9.98
CA LYS A 28 5.71 4.22 -11.28
C LYS A 28 4.82 2.98 -11.16
N LYS A 29 4.94 2.21 -10.08
CA LYS A 29 4.03 1.09 -9.79
C LYS A 29 2.67 1.60 -9.29
N ALA A 30 2.68 2.58 -8.39
CA ALA A 30 1.47 3.20 -7.85
C ALA A 30 0.65 3.92 -8.93
N GLU A 31 1.33 4.65 -9.83
CA GLU A 31 0.75 5.29 -11.02
C GLU A 31 -0.04 4.29 -11.85
N LYS A 32 0.57 3.16 -12.24
CA LYS A 32 -0.14 2.12 -13.00
C LYS A 32 -1.34 1.54 -12.25
N LYS A 33 -1.22 1.34 -10.93
CA LYS A 33 -2.30 0.79 -10.12
C LYS A 33 -3.49 1.75 -10.04
N ILE A 34 -3.24 3.03 -9.77
CA ILE A 34 -4.33 4.01 -9.62
C ILE A 34 -5.02 4.30 -10.96
N LEU A 35 -4.27 4.36 -12.07
CA LEU A 35 -4.85 4.46 -13.40
C LEU A 35 -5.79 3.28 -13.69
N GLY A 36 -5.35 2.05 -13.43
CA GLY A 36 -6.17 0.86 -13.63
C GLY A 36 -7.42 0.82 -12.75
N LEU A 37 -7.37 1.36 -11.53
CA LEU A 37 -8.56 1.46 -10.65
C LEU A 37 -9.57 2.48 -11.19
N ILE A 38 -9.09 3.64 -11.63
CA ILE A 38 -9.94 4.68 -12.19
C ILE A 38 -10.60 4.20 -13.49
N GLU A 39 -9.85 3.49 -14.35
CA GLU A 39 -10.37 2.90 -15.61
C GLU A 39 -11.43 1.82 -15.38
N GLN A 40 -11.45 1.15 -14.22
CA GLN A 40 -12.48 0.16 -13.87
C GLN A 40 -13.81 0.80 -13.45
N ILE A 41 -13.80 2.07 -13.08
CA ILE A 41 -15.00 2.81 -12.69
C ILE A 41 -15.58 3.40 -13.97
N ASP A 42 -16.83 3.07 -14.31
CA ASP A 42 -17.55 3.77 -15.36
C ASP A 42 -17.87 5.19 -14.86
N HIS A 43 -17.21 6.20 -15.41
CA HIS A 43 -17.33 7.58 -14.99
C HIS A 43 -17.30 8.53 -16.20
N THR A 44 -18.10 9.59 -16.13
CA THR A 44 -17.96 10.72 -17.06
C THR A 44 -16.78 11.60 -16.66
N ASN A 45 -16.34 12.51 -17.54
CA ASN A 45 -15.30 13.48 -17.21
C ASN A 45 -15.66 14.39 -16.01
N GLU A 46 -16.95 14.62 -15.76
CA GLU A 46 -17.43 15.40 -14.60
C GLU A 46 -17.30 14.61 -13.29
N GLN A 47 -17.30 13.27 -13.38
CA GLN A 47 -17.18 12.35 -12.25
C GLN A 47 -15.74 11.87 -12.03
N LEU A 48 -14.76 12.39 -12.78
CA LEU A 48 -13.36 11.99 -12.66
C LEU A 48 -12.82 12.21 -11.23
N ASP A 49 -13.21 13.31 -10.58
CA ASP A 49 -12.79 13.58 -9.20
C ASP A 49 -13.37 12.54 -8.22
N ASP A 50 -14.64 12.13 -8.41
CA ASP A 50 -15.26 11.08 -7.61
C ASP A 50 -14.56 9.73 -7.84
N ALA A 51 -14.21 9.40 -9.09
CA ALA A 51 -13.49 8.17 -9.43
C ALA A 51 -12.08 8.14 -8.81
N ILE A 52 -11.37 9.28 -8.81
CA ILE A 52 -10.07 9.43 -8.15
C ILE A 52 -10.22 9.21 -6.63
N VAL A 53 -11.19 9.88 -5.99
CA VAL A 53 -11.42 9.75 -4.55
C VAL A 53 -11.83 8.33 -4.17
N TYR A 54 -12.71 7.70 -4.95
CA TYR A 54 -13.13 6.31 -4.73
C TYR A 54 -11.95 5.34 -4.85
N SER A 55 -11.11 5.51 -5.86
CA SER A 55 -9.90 4.69 -6.04
C SER A 55 -8.92 4.86 -4.88
N ALA A 56 -8.74 6.09 -4.38
CA ALA A 56 -7.92 6.36 -3.21
C ALA A 56 -8.48 5.69 -1.94
N LEU A 57 -9.80 5.74 -1.72
CA LEU A 57 -10.47 5.05 -0.61
C LEU A 57 -10.29 3.54 -0.71
N GLN A 58 -10.45 2.96 -1.90
CA GLN A 58 -10.25 1.53 -2.12
C GLN A 58 -8.82 1.09 -1.77
N LEU A 59 -7.81 1.86 -2.20
CA LEU A 59 -6.40 1.61 -1.84
C LEU A 59 -6.14 1.74 -0.34
N ALA A 60 -6.74 2.74 0.32
CA ALA A 60 -6.61 2.91 1.77
C ALA A 60 -7.22 1.72 2.54
N ILE A 61 -8.40 1.25 2.13
CA ILE A 61 -9.05 0.08 2.73
C ILE A 61 -8.20 -1.19 2.51
N GLU A 62 -7.66 -1.40 1.32
CA GLU A 62 -6.77 -2.53 1.03
C GLU A 62 -5.52 -2.49 1.91
N ASN A 63 -4.94 -1.30 2.10
CA ASN A 63 -3.78 -1.11 2.96
C ASN A 63 -4.07 -1.44 4.43
N GLU A 64 -5.20 -0.96 4.97
CA GLU A 64 -5.60 -1.28 6.34
C GLU A 64 -5.84 -2.79 6.53
N LYS A 65 -6.49 -3.47 5.57
CA LYS A 65 -6.63 -4.93 5.61
C LYS A 65 -5.28 -5.65 5.63
N LEU A 66 -4.32 -5.18 4.83
CA LEU A 66 -2.97 -5.76 4.77
C LEU A 66 -2.20 -5.54 6.07
N LYS A 67 -2.32 -4.36 6.69
CA LYS A 67 -1.72 -4.06 7.99
C LYS A 67 -2.28 -4.98 9.08
N THR A 68 -3.60 -5.07 9.21
CA THR A 68 -4.24 -5.94 10.19
C THR A 68 -3.77 -7.38 10.04
N LYS A 69 -3.75 -7.90 8.80
CA LYS A 69 -3.23 -9.25 8.54
C LYS A 69 -1.76 -9.41 8.95
N THR A 70 -0.92 -8.43 8.64
CA THR A 70 0.51 -8.48 8.98
C THR A 70 0.72 -8.44 10.50
N GLU A 71 -0.09 -7.67 11.23
CA GLU A 71 -0.08 -7.62 12.69
C GLU A 71 -0.54 -8.95 13.31
N GLU A 72 -1.60 -9.56 12.78
CA GLU A 72 -2.08 -10.88 13.18
C GLU A 72 -1.01 -11.96 12.96
N ASP A 73 -0.45 -12.04 11.75
CA ASP A 73 0.61 -13.01 11.39
C ASP A 73 1.87 -12.83 12.28
N SER A 74 2.21 -11.58 12.64
CA SER A 74 3.35 -11.27 13.50
C SER A 74 3.11 -11.68 14.97
N ASN A 75 1.88 -11.51 15.46
CA ASN A 75 1.50 -11.92 16.81
C ASN A 75 1.50 -13.45 16.94
N GLU A 76 0.96 -14.16 15.96
CA GLU A 76 1.00 -15.63 15.89
C GLU A 76 2.44 -16.14 15.89
N SER A 77 3.29 -15.59 15.00
CA SER A 77 4.71 -15.96 14.92
C SER A 77 5.46 -15.70 16.23
N SER A 78 5.14 -14.61 16.93
CA SER A 78 5.76 -14.28 18.22
C SER A 78 5.34 -15.25 19.32
N GLN A 79 4.08 -15.68 19.31
CA GLN A 79 3.57 -16.68 20.23
C GLN A 79 4.23 -18.05 20.01
N ASP A 80 4.38 -18.47 18.76
CA ASP A 80 5.06 -19.72 18.39
C ASP A 80 6.52 -19.73 18.85
N ILE A 81 7.23 -18.61 18.70
CA ILE A 81 8.61 -18.45 19.18
C ILE A 81 8.65 -18.54 20.71
N ALA A 82 7.73 -17.88 21.42
CA ALA A 82 7.67 -17.95 22.88
C ALA A 82 7.40 -19.38 23.39
N ASP A 83 6.49 -20.09 22.74
CA ASP A 83 6.18 -21.49 23.07
C ASP A 83 7.37 -22.42 22.80
N LEU A 84 8.13 -22.18 21.73
CA LEU A 84 9.35 -22.93 21.43
C LEU A 84 10.44 -22.67 22.48
N ILE A 85 10.65 -21.41 22.87
CA ILE A 85 11.60 -21.03 23.94
C ILE A 85 11.23 -21.74 25.25
N ASN A 86 9.96 -21.69 25.65
CA ASN A 86 9.47 -22.37 26.85
C ASN A 86 9.74 -23.89 26.81
N LYS A 87 9.53 -24.55 25.66
CA LYS A 87 9.82 -25.99 25.51
C LYS A 87 11.31 -26.29 25.66
N ILE A 88 12.19 -25.44 25.11
CA ILE A 88 13.64 -25.59 25.24
C ILE A 88 14.07 -25.41 26.70
N GLU A 89 13.54 -24.41 27.40
CA GLU A 89 13.84 -24.18 28.82
C GLU A 89 13.41 -25.36 29.70
N ILE A 90 12.23 -25.94 29.45
CA ILE A 90 11.80 -27.16 30.15
C ILE A 90 12.77 -28.31 29.89
N PHE A 91 13.19 -28.51 28.64
CA PHE A 91 14.11 -29.59 28.27
C PHE A 91 15.49 -29.44 28.92
N LEU A 92 16.04 -28.22 28.98
CA LEU A 92 17.37 -27.96 29.56
C LEU A 92 17.42 -28.08 31.08
N ASN A 93 16.27 -27.96 31.76
CA ASN A 93 16.17 -28.04 33.23
C ASN A 93 15.73 -29.43 33.74
N GLN A 94 15.64 -30.42 32.86
CA GLN A 94 15.47 -31.85 33.19
C GLN A 94 16.82 -32.56 33.30
#